data_AF-A0A521K689-F1
#
_entry.id   AF-A0A521K689-F1
#
_cell.length_a   1.000
_cell.length_b   1.000
_cell.length_c   1.000
_cell.angle_alpha   90.00
_cell.angle_beta   90.00
_cell.angle_gamma   90.00
#
_symmetry.space_group_name_H-M   'P 1'
#
loop_
_entity.id
_entity.type
_entity.pdbx_description
1 polymer ?
#
loop_
_entity_poly.entity_id
_entity_poly.type
_entity_poly.pdbx_seq_one_letter_code
_entity_poly.pdbx_strand_id
1 'polypeptide(L)'
;MSDAKKTYYIGLSMAGTVSAGTYTAGSLIELDRWLSKWQEAAENNKPIWLKALYDAGPYKKGDPVQVDPSEFPDHEVKIAALTGTSGGGVGATLYMLGLATGRLDELVRGTWQDFNIKKMLNTDDLSSMDKSVYSILNVLPIEEVISKIKTIKWDHSSRLDKIRYIADTVELYQTLTSYEAIPYSIVPYNNTAAGIFNNHYDYIRFGISKSHITGGLDSSKPYRYELKVTNGQPLILDAAWMKLVESTPATGAFP
;
A
#
# COMPACT_ATOMS: atom_id res chain seq x y z
N MET A 1 -33.69 -17.05 -12.48
CA MET A 1 -32.22 -17.17 -12.44
C MET A 1 -31.74 -16.10 -11.47
N SER A 2 -31.12 -16.45 -10.35
CA SER A 2 -30.55 -15.42 -9.46
C SER A 2 -29.48 -14.68 -10.26
N ASP A 3 -29.63 -13.39 -10.47
CA ASP A 3 -28.55 -12.57 -11.01
C ASP A 3 -27.34 -12.78 -10.11
N ALA A 4 -26.28 -13.37 -10.67
CA ALA A 4 -25.04 -13.57 -9.92
C ALA A 4 -24.59 -12.20 -9.40
N LYS A 5 -24.35 -12.12 -8.09
CA LYS A 5 -23.92 -10.88 -7.44
C LYS A 5 -22.70 -10.32 -8.18
N LYS A 6 -22.81 -9.13 -8.75
CA LYS A 6 -21.73 -8.52 -9.55
C LYS A 6 -20.56 -8.18 -8.63
N THR A 7 -19.33 -8.47 -9.06
CA THR A 7 -18.11 -8.12 -8.33
C THR A 7 -17.27 -7.16 -9.17
N TYR A 8 -16.93 -6.01 -8.60
CA TYR A 8 -16.06 -5.02 -9.21
C TYR A 8 -14.67 -5.06 -8.56
N TYR A 9 -13.65 -5.14 -9.39
CA TYR A 9 -12.26 -5.08 -8.95
C TYR A 9 -11.71 -3.68 -9.18
N ILE A 10 -11.12 -3.10 -8.14
CA ILE A 10 -10.55 -1.75 -8.19
C ILE A 10 -9.05 -1.77 -7.89
N GLY A 11 -8.34 -0.84 -8.53
CA GLY A 11 -6.96 -0.51 -8.20
C GLY A 11 -6.91 0.84 -7.51
N LEU A 12 -6.16 0.95 -6.41
CA LEU A 12 -5.90 2.22 -5.75
C LEU A 12 -4.56 2.78 -6.23
N SER A 13 -4.62 3.92 -6.92
CA SER A 13 -3.43 4.69 -7.30
C SER A 13 -3.26 5.87 -6.36
N MET A 14 -2.22 5.84 -5.53
CA MET A 14 -1.89 6.89 -4.57
C MET A 14 -0.91 7.88 -5.19
N ALA A 15 -1.32 9.15 -5.26
CA ALA A 15 -0.48 10.22 -5.75
C ALA A 15 0.71 10.48 -4.80
N GLY A 16 1.87 10.80 -5.36
CA GLY A 16 3.08 11.09 -4.60
C GLY A 16 3.01 12.42 -3.86
N THR A 17 3.26 12.42 -2.56
CA THR A 17 3.36 13.64 -1.75
C THR A 17 4.35 13.46 -0.60
N VAL A 18 5.10 14.50 -0.24
CA VAL A 18 5.97 14.52 0.95
C VAL A 18 5.17 15.00 2.15
N SER A 19 4.56 16.18 2.05
CA SER A 19 3.78 16.82 3.13
C SER A 19 2.33 16.35 3.22
N ALA A 20 1.76 15.78 2.14
CA ALA A 20 0.39 15.30 2.12
C ALA A 20 0.27 13.80 2.48
N GLY A 21 1.37 13.14 2.85
CA GLY A 21 1.33 11.73 3.24
C GLY A 21 0.40 11.48 4.44
N THR A 22 0.30 12.42 5.38
CA THR A 22 -0.69 12.39 6.47
C THR A 22 -2.14 12.49 5.98
N TYR A 23 -2.39 13.22 4.89
CA TYR A 23 -3.70 13.27 4.24
C TYR A 23 -4.02 11.93 3.59
N THR A 24 -3.10 11.37 2.79
CA THR A 24 -3.24 10.03 2.21
C THR A 24 -3.46 8.97 3.28
N ALA A 25 -2.75 9.05 4.40
CA ALA A 25 -2.93 8.19 5.56
C ALA A 25 -4.37 8.25 6.10
N GLY A 26 -4.88 9.47 6.32
CA GLY A 26 -6.26 9.69 6.75
C GLY A 26 -7.28 9.11 5.77
N SER A 27 -7.10 9.35 4.46
CA SER A 27 -7.97 8.81 3.42
C SER A 27 -7.99 7.29 3.39
N LEU A 28 -6.83 6.64 3.51
CA LEU A 28 -6.72 5.18 3.52
C LEU A 28 -7.36 4.54 4.75
N ILE A 29 -7.19 5.16 5.92
CA ILE A 29 -7.80 4.69 7.17
C ILE A 29 -9.32 4.87 7.14
N GLU A 30 -9.81 6.01 6.65
CA GLU A 30 -11.26 6.21 6.51
C GLU A 30 -11.85 5.29 5.43
N LEU A 31 -11.17 5.06 4.31
CA LEU A 31 -11.59 4.09 3.30
C LEU A 31 -11.75 2.69 3.90
N ASP A 32 -10.74 2.22 4.64
CA ASP A 32 -10.76 0.94 5.36
C ASP A 32 -11.92 0.86 6.36
N ARG A 33 -12.18 1.95 7.10
CA ARG A 33 -13.29 2.06 8.05
C ARG A 33 -14.65 1.96 7.36
N TRP A 34 -14.85 2.67 6.26
CA TRP A 34 -16.11 2.65 5.50
C TRP A 34 -16.36 1.28 4.86
N LEU A 35 -15.34 0.69 4.24
CA LEU A 35 -15.43 -0.65 3.65
C LEU A 35 -15.67 -1.74 4.70
N SER A 36 -15.06 -1.63 5.89
CA SER A 36 -15.29 -2.57 6.99
C SER A 36 -16.72 -2.47 7.53
N LYS A 37 -17.25 -1.26 7.72
CA LYS A 37 -18.68 -1.07 8.04
C LYS A 37 -19.57 -1.66 6.94
N TRP A 38 -19.18 -1.53 5.68
CA TRP A 38 -19.99 -2.00 4.54
C TRP A 38 -20.09 -3.52 4.58
N GLN A 39 -18.96 -4.19 4.79
CA GLN A 39 -18.91 -5.63 4.99
C GLN A 39 -19.74 -6.07 6.20
N GLU A 40 -19.59 -5.44 7.37
CA GLU A 40 -20.36 -5.77 8.58
C GLU A 40 -21.87 -5.62 8.33
N ALA A 41 -22.27 -4.57 7.64
CA ALA A 41 -23.66 -4.33 7.28
C ALA A 41 -24.19 -5.47 6.38
N ALA A 42 -23.45 -5.83 5.34
CA ALA A 42 -23.80 -6.93 4.44
C ALA A 42 -23.88 -8.29 5.18
N GLU A 43 -22.97 -8.58 6.11
CA GLU A 43 -22.97 -9.81 6.91
C GLU A 43 -24.17 -9.91 7.87
N ASN A 44 -24.66 -8.77 8.35
CA ASN A 44 -25.80 -8.70 9.26
C ASN A 44 -27.15 -8.48 8.56
N ASN A 45 -27.20 -8.54 7.22
CA ASN A 45 -28.37 -8.13 6.42
C ASN A 45 -28.87 -6.72 6.80
N LYS A 46 -27.95 -5.84 7.22
CA LYS A 46 -28.23 -4.47 7.58
C LYS A 46 -27.79 -3.55 6.45
N PRO A 47 -28.54 -2.50 6.16
CA PRO A 47 -28.07 -1.51 5.22
C PRO A 47 -27.11 -0.52 5.89
N ILE A 48 -25.90 -0.34 5.34
CA ILE A 48 -24.94 0.66 5.87
C ILE A 48 -25.49 2.09 5.77
N TRP A 49 -26.29 2.34 4.74
CA TRP A 49 -26.93 3.62 4.51
C TRP A 49 -27.90 3.97 5.63
N LEU A 50 -28.52 2.99 6.31
CA LEU A 50 -29.42 3.27 7.44
C LEU A 50 -28.65 4.02 8.54
N LYS A 51 -27.41 3.57 8.79
CA LYS A 51 -26.50 4.22 9.73
C LYS A 51 -26.04 5.57 9.21
N ALA A 52 -25.64 5.70 7.94
CA ALA A 52 -25.25 6.98 7.37
C ALA A 52 -26.39 8.02 7.38
N LEU A 53 -27.62 7.57 7.12
CA LEU A 53 -28.84 8.37 7.14
C LEU A 53 -29.16 8.89 8.55
N TYR A 54 -28.97 8.08 9.59
CA TYR A 54 -29.20 8.48 10.98
C TYR A 54 -28.01 9.23 11.62
N ASP A 55 -26.77 8.92 11.23
CA ASP A 55 -25.57 9.54 11.81
C ASP A 55 -25.22 10.89 11.14
N ALA A 56 -25.53 11.05 9.84
CA ALA A 56 -25.15 12.23 9.05
C ALA A 56 -26.31 12.90 8.31
N GLY A 57 -27.48 12.26 8.23
CA GLY A 57 -28.67 12.80 7.58
C GLY A 57 -29.62 13.53 8.54
N PRO A 58 -30.70 14.13 8.03
CA PRO A 58 -31.68 14.87 8.83
C PRO A 58 -32.64 13.96 9.64
N TYR A 59 -32.55 12.64 9.50
CA TYR A 59 -33.48 11.67 10.06
C TYR A 59 -33.01 11.16 11.42
N LYS A 60 -33.94 10.98 12.35
CA LYS A 60 -33.71 10.41 13.69
C LYS A 60 -34.09 8.93 13.72
N LYS A 61 -33.45 8.19 14.63
CA LYS A 61 -33.78 6.78 14.88
C LYS A 61 -35.26 6.66 15.30
N GLY A 62 -36.08 6.05 14.45
CA GLY A 62 -37.53 5.92 14.65
C GLY A 62 -38.37 6.71 13.63
N ASP A 63 -37.74 7.55 12.82
CA ASP A 63 -38.43 8.21 11.71
C ASP A 63 -38.89 7.18 10.66
N PRO A 64 -40.10 7.33 10.09
CA PRO A 64 -40.60 6.46 9.04
C PRO A 64 -39.92 6.80 7.71
N VAL A 65 -38.66 6.38 7.55
CA VAL A 65 -37.94 6.55 6.29
C VAL A 65 -38.34 5.41 5.36
N GLN A 66 -39.13 5.71 4.33
CA GLN A 66 -39.32 4.80 3.21
C GLN A 66 -38.14 4.93 2.27
N VAL A 67 -37.44 3.83 2.05
CA VAL A 67 -36.26 3.81 1.21
C VAL A 67 -36.38 2.63 0.28
N ASP A 68 -36.08 2.88 -0.99
CA ASP A 68 -36.07 1.85 -2.02
C ASP A 68 -34.75 1.05 -1.92
N PRO A 69 -34.80 -0.26 -1.63
CA PRO A 69 -33.61 -1.11 -1.65
C PRO A 69 -32.83 -1.06 -2.97
N SER A 70 -33.48 -0.67 -4.08
CA SER A 70 -32.86 -0.55 -5.41
C SER A 70 -31.86 0.60 -5.54
N GLU A 71 -31.92 1.60 -4.65
CA GLU A 71 -30.97 2.72 -4.59
C GLU A 71 -29.60 2.28 -4.02
N PHE A 72 -29.50 1.06 -3.49
CA PHE A 72 -28.29 0.56 -2.86
C PHE A 72 -27.56 -0.43 -3.74
N PRO A 73 -26.26 -0.21 -3.98
CA PRO A 73 -25.50 -1.14 -4.78
C PRO A 73 -25.37 -2.50 -4.07
N ASP A 74 -26.03 -3.53 -4.59
CA ASP A 74 -25.86 -4.92 -4.14
C ASP A 74 -24.69 -5.63 -4.86
N HIS A 75 -23.63 -4.90 -5.16
CA HIS A 75 -22.42 -5.46 -5.76
C HIS A 75 -21.30 -5.60 -4.72
N GLU A 76 -20.38 -6.51 -4.95
CA GLU A 76 -19.13 -6.58 -4.19
C GLU A 76 -18.08 -5.66 -4.81
N VAL A 77 -17.30 -4.99 -3.97
CA VAL A 77 -16.11 -4.25 -4.39
C VAL A 77 -14.89 -4.93 -3.78
N LYS A 78 -13.89 -5.24 -4.60
CA LYS A 78 -12.64 -5.86 -4.17
C LYS A 78 -11.44 -5.03 -4.63
N ILE A 79 -10.59 -4.61 -3.70
CA ILE A 79 -9.31 -4.00 -4.04
C ILE A 79 -8.36 -5.12 -4.49
N ALA A 80 -7.93 -5.07 -5.74
CA ALA A 80 -7.04 -6.06 -6.35
C ALA A 80 -5.64 -5.51 -6.66
N ALA A 81 -5.49 -4.18 -6.70
CA ALA A 81 -4.22 -3.55 -6.97
C ALA A 81 -4.01 -2.32 -6.09
N LEU A 82 -2.76 -2.13 -5.67
CA LEU A 82 -2.26 -0.95 -5.00
C LEU A 82 -1.07 -0.43 -5.81
N THR A 83 -0.97 0.88 -5.98
CA THR A 83 0.18 1.50 -6.65
C THR A 83 0.37 2.94 -6.22
N GLY A 84 1.56 3.48 -6.47
CA GLY A 84 1.85 4.88 -6.30
C GLY A 84 3.31 5.20 -6.58
N THR A 85 3.60 6.48 -6.68
CA THR A 85 4.93 7.06 -6.90
C THR A 85 5.33 7.90 -5.70
N SER A 86 6.61 8.07 -5.38
CA SER A 86 7.05 8.90 -4.23
C SER A 86 6.37 8.45 -2.93
N GLY A 87 5.87 9.39 -2.12
CA GLY A 87 5.08 9.08 -0.93
C GLY A 87 3.83 8.24 -1.17
N GLY A 88 3.28 8.23 -2.39
CA GLY A 88 2.15 7.36 -2.74
C GLY A 88 2.54 5.89 -2.77
N GLY A 89 3.74 5.58 -3.26
CA GLY A 89 4.30 4.22 -3.23
C GLY A 89 4.58 3.74 -1.81
N VAL A 90 5.07 4.65 -0.96
CA VAL A 90 5.22 4.40 0.49
C VAL A 90 3.86 4.15 1.15
N GLY A 91 2.86 4.99 0.87
CA GLY A 91 1.50 4.84 1.36
C GLY A 91 0.86 3.50 0.95
N ALA A 92 1.09 3.07 -0.29
CA ALA A 92 0.61 1.78 -0.80
C ALA A 92 1.20 0.60 -0.02
N THR A 93 2.50 0.63 0.23
CA THR A 93 3.19 -0.40 1.02
C THR A 93 2.71 -0.42 2.46
N LEU A 94 2.65 0.73 3.12
CA LEU A 94 2.20 0.84 4.51
C LEU A 94 0.75 0.40 4.66
N TYR A 95 -0.11 0.69 3.68
CA TYR A 95 -1.49 0.21 3.66
C TYR A 95 -1.55 -1.31 3.60
N MET A 96 -0.84 -1.93 2.67
CA MET A 96 -0.78 -3.39 2.53
C MET A 96 -0.20 -4.06 3.79
N LEU A 97 0.90 -3.52 4.33
CA LEU A 97 1.49 -3.98 5.59
C LEU A 97 0.51 -3.85 6.76
N GLY A 98 -0.15 -2.70 6.87
CA GLY A 98 -1.13 -2.41 7.92
C GLY A 98 -2.34 -3.34 7.88
N LEU A 99 -2.81 -3.69 6.68
CA LEU A 99 -3.84 -4.71 6.51
C LEU A 99 -3.32 -6.10 6.86
N ALA A 100 -2.16 -6.50 6.35
CA ALA A 100 -1.58 -7.82 6.59
C ALA A 100 -1.28 -8.09 8.07
N THR A 101 -0.83 -7.06 8.79
CA THR A 101 -0.41 -7.16 10.20
C THR A 101 -1.48 -6.71 11.19
N GLY A 102 -2.63 -6.20 10.73
CA GLY A 102 -3.65 -5.61 11.61
C GLY A 102 -3.25 -4.27 12.26
N ARG A 103 -2.14 -3.66 11.82
CA ARG A 103 -1.54 -2.44 12.41
C ARG A 103 -1.74 -1.21 11.54
N LEU A 104 -2.93 -1.05 10.96
CA LEU A 104 -3.17 -0.01 9.96
C LEU A 104 -2.90 1.40 10.48
N ASP A 105 -3.39 1.76 11.67
CA ASP A 105 -3.19 3.09 12.23
C ASP A 105 -1.72 3.33 12.61
N GLU A 106 -1.08 2.35 13.27
CA GLU A 106 0.35 2.39 13.63
C GLU A 106 1.24 2.59 12.40
N LEU A 107 1.07 1.76 11.36
CA LEU A 107 1.95 1.77 10.19
C LEU A 107 1.63 2.89 9.22
N VAL A 108 0.35 3.18 8.96
CA VAL A 108 -0.03 4.21 8.00
C VAL A 108 0.05 5.58 8.67
N ARG A 109 -0.74 5.85 9.72
CA ARG A 109 -0.73 7.17 10.36
C ARG A 109 0.56 7.43 11.12
N GLY A 110 1.03 6.47 11.92
CA GLY A 110 2.21 6.64 12.77
C GLY A 110 3.47 6.94 11.97
N THR A 111 3.73 6.22 10.89
CA THR A 111 4.88 6.50 10.00
C THR A 111 4.85 7.92 9.45
N TRP A 112 3.70 8.37 8.94
CA TRP A 112 3.58 9.73 8.40
C TRP A 112 3.68 10.83 9.46
N GLN A 113 3.37 10.52 10.73
CA GLN A 113 3.59 11.43 11.86
C GLN A 113 5.06 11.44 12.31
N ASP A 114 5.77 10.33 12.15
CA ASP A 114 7.20 10.20 12.45
C ASP A 114 8.08 10.92 11.43
N PHE A 115 7.63 11.03 10.17
CA PHE A 115 8.26 11.86 9.13
C PHE A 115 8.10 13.35 9.45
N ASN A 116 8.98 13.83 10.32
CA ASN A 116 9.02 15.19 10.78
C ASN A 116 10.10 15.97 10.01
N ILE A 117 9.69 17.00 9.26
CA ILE A 117 10.61 17.84 8.48
C ILE A 117 11.73 18.44 9.33
N LYS A 118 11.50 18.75 10.61
CA LYS A 118 12.57 19.25 11.50
C LYS A 118 13.65 18.20 11.74
N LYS A 119 13.27 16.92 11.84
CA LYS A 119 14.22 15.81 11.96
C LYS A 119 14.90 15.47 10.64
N MET A 120 14.33 15.87 9.50
CA MET A 120 14.96 15.67 8.18
C MET A 120 15.87 16.85 7.79
N LEU A 121 15.80 17.98 8.50
CA LEU A 121 16.60 19.19 8.25
C LEU A 121 17.81 19.34 9.19
N ASN A 122 17.98 18.45 10.17
CA ASN A 122 19.22 18.39 10.96
C ASN A 122 20.32 17.66 10.15
N THR A 123 21.49 17.47 10.76
CA THR A 123 22.68 16.92 10.10
C THR A 123 23.29 15.76 10.89
N ASP A 124 22.48 15.05 11.69
CA ASP A 124 22.96 14.00 12.59
C ASP A 124 23.50 12.79 11.81
N ASP A 125 23.01 12.58 10.58
CA ASP A 125 23.52 11.60 9.61
C ASP A 125 24.94 11.92 9.09
N LEU A 126 25.36 13.19 9.18
CA LEU A 126 26.69 13.66 8.77
C LEU A 126 27.74 13.60 9.90
N SER A 127 27.38 13.08 11.08
CA SER A 127 28.25 13.10 12.27
C SER A 127 29.57 12.33 12.12
N SER A 128 29.69 11.44 11.14
CA SER A 128 30.93 10.72 10.82
C SER A 128 31.52 11.21 9.50
N MET A 129 32.74 11.75 9.54
CA MET A 129 33.44 12.29 8.36
C MET A 129 33.74 11.24 7.26
N ASP A 130 33.70 9.95 7.60
CA ASP A 130 34.00 8.84 6.66
C ASP A 130 32.76 8.32 5.90
N LYS A 131 31.56 8.86 6.15
CA LYS A 131 30.34 8.44 5.44
C LYS A 131 30.11 9.28 4.19
N SER A 132 29.86 8.61 3.08
CA SER A 132 29.38 9.25 1.85
C SER A 132 28.02 9.91 2.08
N VAL A 133 27.88 11.14 1.61
CA VAL A 133 26.58 11.83 1.57
C VAL A 133 25.80 11.31 0.37
N TYR A 134 24.65 10.69 0.62
CA TYR A 134 23.79 10.12 -0.42
C TYR A 134 22.42 10.78 -0.50
N SER A 135 22.11 11.73 0.39
CA SER A 135 20.88 12.51 0.38
C SER A 135 21.08 13.95 0.83
N ILE A 136 20.22 14.84 0.35
CA ILE A 136 20.22 16.27 0.74
C ILE A 136 19.57 16.45 2.12
N LEU A 137 18.65 15.56 2.50
CA LEU A 137 17.95 15.60 3.78
C LEU A 137 18.44 14.47 4.69
N ASN A 138 18.34 14.67 6.01
CA ASN A 138 18.67 13.62 6.95
C ASN A 138 17.69 12.44 6.80
N VAL A 139 18.28 11.28 6.50
CA VAL A 139 17.62 9.99 6.23
C VAL A 139 17.42 9.13 7.48
N LEU A 140 18.05 9.45 8.62
CA LEU A 140 17.89 8.70 9.87
C LEU A 140 16.41 8.51 10.28
N PRO A 141 15.49 9.48 10.13
CA PRO A 141 14.07 9.26 10.41
C PRO A 141 13.44 8.15 9.55
N ILE A 142 13.90 7.98 8.31
CA ILE A 142 13.45 6.91 7.41
C ILE A 142 14.05 5.57 7.88
N GLU A 143 15.34 5.54 8.23
CA GLU A 143 16.01 4.35 8.76
C GLU A 143 15.40 3.87 10.09
N GLU A 144 14.98 4.80 10.96
CA GLU A 144 14.27 4.51 12.20
C GLU A 144 12.93 3.80 11.92
N VAL A 145 12.14 4.29 10.97
CA VAL A 145 10.87 3.67 10.57
C VAL A 145 11.10 2.27 9.98
N ILE A 146 12.08 2.12 9.08
CA ILE A 146 12.46 0.82 8.53
C ILE A 146 12.83 -0.13 9.66
N SER A 147 13.68 0.31 10.58
CA SER A 147 14.12 -0.50 11.73
C SER A 147 12.93 -0.93 12.59
N LYS A 148 11.96 -0.05 12.86
CA LYS A 148 10.72 -0.40 13.55
C LYS A 148 9.95 -1.48 12.80
N ILE A 149 9.72 -1.31 11.49
CA ILE A 149 9.02 -2.31 10.65
C ILE A 149 9.74 -3.65 10.67
N LYS A 150 11.08 -3.66 10.63
CA LYS A 150 11.91 -4.87 10.68
C LYS A 150 11.71 -5.70 11.96
N THR A 151 11.21 -5.09 13.04
CA THR A 151 10.92 -5.81 14.30
C THR A 151 9.53 -6.47 14.36
N ILE A 152 8.66 -6.20 13.40
CA ILE A 152 7.29 -6.71 13.40
C ILE A 152 7.29 -8.23 13.20
N LYS A 153 6.42 -8.92 13.96
CA LYS A 153 6.15 -10.35 13.81
C LYS A 153 4.74 -10.55 13.31
N TRP A 154 4.55 -11.59 12.50
CA TRP A 154 3.22 -12.05 12.11
C TRP A 154 2.49 -12.56 13.35
N ASP A 155 1.38 -11.92 13.72
CA ASP A 155 0.47 -12.46 14.72
C ASP A 155 -0.45 -13.52 14.10
N HIS A 156 -1.15 -14.29 14.95
CA HIS A 156 -2.05 -15.36 14.53
C HIS A 156 -3.33 -14.89 13.82
N SER A 157 -3.51 -13.58 13.62
CA SER A 157 -4.73 -13.00 13.08
C SER A 157 -4.43 -11.99 11.98
N SER A 158 -3.83 -12.47 10.88
CA SER A 158 -3.83 -11.70 9.63
C SER A 158 -5.25 -11.20 9.36
N ARG A 159 -5.41 -9.87 9.35
CA ARG A 159 -6.72 -9.26 9.11
C ARG A 159 -7.23 -9.60 7.70
N LEU A 160 -6.32 -9.93 6.77
CA LEU A 160 -6.62 -10.23 5.37
C LEU A 160 -7.63 -11.37 5.20
N ASP A 161 -7.58 -12.40 6.04
CA ASP A 161 -8.51 -13.54 5.97
C ASP A 161 -9.95 -13.14 6.29
N LYS A 162 -10.12 -12.08 7.10
CA LYS A 162 -11.41 -11.58 7.55
C LYS A 162 -11.96 -10.47 6.65
N ILE A 163 -11.14 -9.87 5.81
CA ILE A 163 -11.56 -8.73 4.97
C ILE A 163 -12.12 -9.24 3.65
N ARG A 164 -13.39 -8.95 3.33
CA ARG A 164 -14.05 -9.32 2.07
C ARG A 164 -13.85 -8.34 0.93
N TYR A 165 -13.60 -7.06 1.24
CA TYR A 165 -13.38 -6.01 0.24
C TYR A 165 -11.95 -5.95 -0.32
N ILE A 166 -11.11 -6.91 0.07
CA ILE A 166 -9.79 -7.15 -0.52
C ILE A 166 -9.91 -8.38 -1.44
N ALA A 167 -9.27 -8.38 -2.61
CA ALA A 167 -9.26 -9.54 -3.48
C ALA A 167 -8.45 -10.70 -2.87
N ASP A 168 -8.63 -11.91 -3.38
CA ASP A 168 -7.90 -13.09 -2.85
C ASP A 168 -6.40 -13.00 -3.12
N THR A 169 -6.03 -12.29 -4.18
CA THR A 169 -4.66 -11.83 -4.45
C THR A 169 -4.69 -10.32 -4.68
N VAL A 170 -3.81 -9.59 -3.99
CA VAL A 170 -3.58 -8.16 -4.21
C VAL A 170 -2.20 -7.97 -4.80
N GLU A 171 -2.12 -7.15 -5.84
CA GLU A 171 -0.87 -6.78 -6.48
C GLU A 171 -0.46 -5.38 -6.01
N LEU A 172 0.79 -5.23 -5.58
CA LEU A 172 1.40 -3.94 -5.30
C LEU A 172 2.43 -3.62 -6.38
N TYR A 173 2.27 -2.47 -7.04
CA TYR A 173 3.21 -1.96 -8.03
C TYR A 173 3.89 -0.71 -7.48
N GLN A 174 5.20 -0.79 -7.32
CA GLN A 174 6.03 0.32 -6.88
C GLN A 174 6.91 0.77 -8.03
N THR A 175 6.82 2.05 -8.37
CA THR A 175 7.80 2.69 -9.26
C THR A 175 9.07 2.97 -8.48
N LEU A 176 10.21 2.53 -8.99
CA LEU A 176 11.51 2.81 -8.39
C LEU A 176 12.07 4.08 -9.00
N THR A 177 12.48 5.01 -8.15
CA THR A 177 13.21 6.20 -8.58
C THR A 177 14.68 5.82 -8.62
N SER A 178 15.18 5.40 -9.78
CA SER A 178 16.62 5.23 -9.96
C SER A 178 17.26 6.57 -10.30
N TYR A 179 18.16 7.07 -9.45
CA TYR A 179 19.04 8.19 -9.81
C TYR A 179 20.23 7.71 -10.67
N GLU A 180 20.63 6.45 -10.54
CA GLU A 180 21.52 5.81 -11.52
C GLU A 180 20.67 5.28 -12.65
N ALA A 181 20.63 5.99 -13.78
CA ALA A 181 20.06 5.44 -15.02
C ALA A 181 20.65 4.04 -15.25
N ILE A 182 19.81 3.02 -15.48
CA ILE A 182 20.32 1.72 -15.93
C ILE A 182 21.02 1.97 -17.28
N PRO A 183 22.35 1.82 -17.39
CA PRO A 183 23.04 2.12 -18.63
C PRO A 183 22.77 0.99 -19.61
N TYR A 184 21.85 1.19 -20.56
CA TYR A 184 21.69 0.31 -21.71
C TYR A 184 22.26 0.98 -22.97
N SER A 185 23.10 0.25 -23.69
CA SER A 185 23.63 0.67 -24.98
C SER A 185 22.75 0.09 -26.08
N ILE A 186 22.10 0.95 -26.87
CA ILE A 186 21.53 0.53 -28.14
C ILE A 186 22.64 0.69 -29.18
N VAL A 187 23.07 -0.42 -29.79
CA VAL A 187 24.03 -0.40 -30.89
C VAL A 187 23.24 -0.38 -32.20
N PRO A 188 23.08 0.79 -32.87
CA PRO A 188 22.46 0.81 -34.19
C PRO A 188 23.39 0.15 -35.22
N TYR A 189 22.79 -0.37 -36.31
CA TYR A 189 23.46 -1.16 -37.36
C TYR A 189 24.69 -0.49 -38.01
N ASN A 190 24.80 0.83 -37.89
CA ASN A 190 25.83 1.71 -38.44
C ASN A 190 26.89 2.20 -37.42
N ASN A 191 26.98 1.56 -36.25
CA ASN A 191 28.09 1.70 -35.29
C ASN A 191 28.36 3.14 -34.78
N THR A 192 27.41 4.05 -34.95
CA THR A 192 27.47 5.42 -34.43
C THR A 192 26.49 5.50 -33.27
N ALA A 193 27.03 5.56 -32.04
CA ALA A 193 26.21 5.63 -30.83
C ALA A 193 25.34 6.90 -30.85
N ALA A 194 24.02 6.71 -30.87
CA ALA A 194 23.04 7.79 -30.86
C ALA A 194 22.15 7.66 -29.63
N GLY A 195 22.16 8.69 -28.78
CA GLY A 195 21.12 9.03 -27.80
C GLY A 195 20.92 8.08 -26.61
N ILE A 196 21.18 8.58 -25.41
CA ILE A 196 20.74 7.97 -24.14
C ILE A 196 19.24 8.18 -24.02
N PHE A 197 18.47 7.09 -23.98
CA PHE A 197 17.08 7.12 -23.55
C PHE A 197 17.03 6.70 -22.08
N ASN A 198 16.39 7.53 -21.23
CA ASN A 198 16.12 7.22 -19.83
C ASN A 198 14.73 6.59 -19.75
N ASN A 199 14.63 5.26 -19.88
CA ASN A 199 13.38 4.59 -19.53
C ASN A 199 13.25 4.56 -18.00
N HIS A 200 12.52 5.52 -17.43
CA HIS A 200 12.11 5.57 -16.02
C HIS A 200 11.02 4.52 -15.68
N TYR A 201 11.03 3.36 -16.35
CA TYR A 201 10.00 2.32 -16.24
C TYR A 201 10.38 1.20 -15.27
N ASP A 202 11.36 1.43 -14.39
CA ASP A 202 11.69 0.44 -13.36
C ASP A 202 10.56 0.40 -12.34
N TYR A 203 9.85 -0.71 -12.35
CA TYR A 203 8.89 -1.05 -11.31
C TYR A 203 9.29 -2.35 -10.65
N ILE A 204 9.00 -2.45 -9.37
CA ILE A 204 9.00 -3.72 -8.65
C ILE A 204 7.56 -4.10 -8.33
N ARG A 205 7.26 -5.38 -8.48
CA ARG A 205 5.92 -5.91 -8.26
C ARG A 205 5.94 -6.87 -7.09
N PHE A 206 4.96 -6.74 -6.23
CA PHE A 206 4.71 -7.66 -5.14
C PHE A 206 3.30 -8.19 -5.23
N GLY A 207 3.08 -9.41 -4.74
CA GLY A 207 1.74 -9.94 -4.61
C GLY A 207 1.55 -10.62 -3.26
N ILE A 208 0.39 -10.44 -2.67
CA ILE A 208 -0.01 -11.10 -1.43
C ILE A 208 -1.33 -11.83 -1.66
N SER A 209 -1.41 -13.08 -1.22
CA SER A 209 -2.63 -13.88 -1.27
C SER A 209 -3.18 -14.12 0.14
N LYS A 210 -4.51 -14.09 0.29
CA LYS A 210 -5.18 -14.35 1.58
C LYS A 210 -4.98 -15.78 2.03
N SER A 211 -5.41 -16.71 1.19
CA SER A 211 -5.11 -18.12 1.40
C SER A 211 -3.61 -18.31 1.17
N HIS A 212 -2.93 -19.00 2.07
CA HIS A 212 -1.55 -19.49 1.91
C HIS A 212 -1.33 -20.38 0.65
N ILE A 213 -2.31 -20.46 -0.25
CA ILE A 213 -2.19 -20.88 -1.63
C ILE A 213 -1.20 -19.93 -2.29
N THR A 214 0.06 -20.33 -2.24
CA THR A 214 1.10 -19.79 -3.09
C THR A 214 0.62 -19.95 -4.53
N GLY A 215 0.27 -18.84 -5.18
CA GLY A 215 0.42 -18.81 -6.62
C GLY A 215 1.84 -19.27 -6.90
N GLY A 216 2.01 -20.34 -7.67
CA GLY A 216 3.33 -20.69 -8.16
C GLY A 216 3.94 -19.45 -8.83
N LEU A 217 5.27 -19.34 -8.84
CA LEU A 217 5.96 -18.31 -9.60
C LEU A 217 5.39 -18.30 -11.02
N ASP A 218 4.55 -17.30 -11.30
CA ASP A 218 3.95 -17.14 -12.60
C ASP A 218 5.05 -16.64 -13.54
N SER A 219 5.63 -17.56 -14.31
CA SER A 219 6.68 -17.24 -15.28
C SER A 219 6.25 -16.18 -16.31
N SER A 220 4.94 -15.91 -16.45
CA SER A 220 4.42 -14.81 -17.28
C SER A 220 4.47 -13.44 -16.60
N LYS A 221 4.79 -13.37 -15.30
CA LYS A 221 4.92 -12.14 -14.50
C LYS A 221 6.37 -11.96 -14.01
N PRO A 222 7.30 -11.53 -14.89
CA PRO A 222 8.67 -11.27 -14.48
C PRO A 222 8.72 -10.18 -13.39
N TYR A 223 9.69 -10.28 -12.47
CA TYR A 223 9.93 -9.33 -11.37
C TYR A 223 8.84 -9.24 -10.29
N ARG A 224 7.99 -10.28 -10.16
CA ARG A 224 7.00 -10.38 -9.08
C ARG A 224 7.53 -11.16 -7.88
N TYR A 225 7.52 -10.51 -6.72
CA TYR A 225 7.86 -11.12 -5.43
C TYR A 225 6.58 -11.56 -4.70
N GLU A 226 6.53 -12.83 -4.30
CA GLU A 226 5.40 -13.38 -3.54
C GLU A 226 5.58 -13.15 -2.04
N LEU A 227 4.69 -12.36 -1.47
CA LEU A 227 4.65 -12.02 -0.06
C LEU A 227 3.93 -13.11 0.72
N LYS A 228 4.68 -13.87 1.52
CA LYS A 228 4.14 -14.98 2.30
C LYS A 228 3.94 -14.58 3.75
N VAL A 229 2.73 -14.76 4.26
CA VAL A 229 2.46 -14.60 5.69
C VAL A 229 2.73 -15.94 6.37
N THR A 230 3.66 -15.93 7.34
CA THR A 230 4.00 -17.11 8.14
C THR A 230 3.83 -16.79 9.62
N ASN A 231 2.75 -17.30 10.22
CA ASN A 231 2.38 -16.99 11.60
C ASN A 231 3.53 -17.23 12.59
N GLY A 232 3.72 -16.29 13.53
CA GLY A 232 4.73 -16.36 14.58
C GLY A 232 6.16 -16.02 14.12
N GLN A 233 6.41 -15.89 12.82
CA GLN A 233 7.72 -15.50 12.29
C GLN A 233 7.85 -13.97 12.21
N PRO A 234 9.06 -13.42 12.42
CA PRO A 234 9.36 -12.05 12.03
C PRO A 234 9.06 -11.81 10.56
N LEU A 235 8.49 -10.64 10.25
CA LEU A 235 8.11 -10.23 8.91
C LEU A 235 9.28 -10.35 7.93
N ILE A 236 10.46 -9.95 8.37
CA ILE A 236 11.68 -9.87 7.55
C ILE A 236 12.41 -11.20 7.35
N LEU A 237 11.98 -12.31 7.98
CA LEU A 237 12.60 -13.60 7.65
C LEU A 237 12.22 -14.08 6.25
N ASP A 238 11.12 -13.56 5.70
CA ASP A 238 10.76 -13.78 4.31
C ASP A 238 11.46 -12.76 3.41
N ALA A 239 12.19 -13.26 2.41
CA ALA A 239 13.01 -12.44 1.53
C ALA A 239 12.19 -11.47 0.67
N ALA A 240 10.94 -11.81 0.32
CA ALA A 240 10.07 -10.93 -0.46
C ALA A 240 9.56 -9.76 0.40
N TRP A 241 9.20 -10.03 1.67
CA TRP A 241 8.87 -8.98 2.63
C TRP A 241 10.06 -8.08 2.95
N MET A 242 11.25 -8.65 3.15
CA MET A 242 12.47 -7.87 3.32
C MET A 242 12.71 -6.97 2.09
N LYS A 243 12.60 -7.52 0.88
CA LYS A 243 12.76 -6.76 -0.36
C LYS A 243 11.73 -5.63 -0.48
N LEU A 244 10.46 -5.86 -0.12
CA LEU A 244 9.43 -4.82 -0.09
C LEU A 244 9.82 -3.67 0.84
N VAL A 245 10.20 -3.99 2.08
CA VAL A 245 10.55 -2.97 3.08
C VAL A 245 11.78 -2.18 2.64
N GLU A 246 12.79 -2.82 2.07
CA GLU A 246 14.04 -2.17 1.66
C GLU A 246 13.94 -1.40 0.34
N SER A 247 13.04 -1.80 -0.57
CA SER A 247 12.83 -1.09 -1.84
C SER A 247 11.81 0.05 -1.73
N THR A 248 10.96 0.06 -0.71
CA THR A 248 9.96 1.12 -0.52
C THR A 248 10.53 2.53 -0.40
N PRO A 249 11.64 2.77 0.33
CA PRO A 249 12.29 4.10 0.33
C PRO A 249 12.71 4.57 -1.06
N ALA A 250 13.11 3.65 -1.95
CA ALA A 250 13.51 3.97 -3.32
C ALA A 250 12.33 4.42 -4.21
N THR A 251 11.08 4.22 -3.77
CA THR A 251 9.94 4.85 -4.44
C THR A 251 9.86 6.33 -4.14
N GLY A 252 10.42 6.78 -3.01
CA GLY A 252 10.44 8.15 -2.54
C GLY A 252 11.22 9.08 -3.46
N ALA A 253 10.69 10.27 -3.70
CA ALA A 253 11.42 11.35 -4.38
C ALA A 253 12.25 12.17 -3.39
N PHE A 254 12.91 11.51 -2.44
CA PHE A 254 13.85 12.17 -1.53
C PHE A 254 15.25 11.93 -2.09
N PRO A 255 15.86 12.94 -2.78
CA PRO A 255 17.27 12.87 -3.13
C PRO A 255 18.11 12.75 -1.87
#